data_AF-A0A854CNR6-F1
#
_entry.id   AF-A0A854CNR6-F1
#
_cell.length_a   1.000
_cell.length_b   1.000
_cell.length_c   1.000
_cell.angle_alpha   90.00
_cell.angle_beta   90.00
_cell.angle_gamma   90.00
#
_symmetry.space_group_name_H-M   'P 1'
#
loop_
_entity.id
_entity.type
_entity.pdbx_description
1 polymer ?
#
loop_
_entity_poly.entity_id
_entity_poly.type
_entity_poly.pdbx_seq_one_letter_code
_entity_poly.pdbx_strand_id
1 'polypeptide(L)'
;MTALYGISPAMAQQTTDLGEVVVTGSRIKRAQVEGVQPVVTISAQQIQQEGFATVYGVLNSMNQQGSVEADTQWGSHTPNAWPINLRDLGPGRTLQLVNGHRVAHYPLPYGGESNFSNYSNIPSAAVERMDMLTGGSSAIYGSDAVAGVINVILKCDYQGDHVRLRGGTATEGGRDSFDVSWAGGRTGENWSLTYALQATKRDSLSGRDRPRMDDAHDMSYSNWTGQNRLYGFNPFTGMSLIDANTNARLAPPAGTCARLGSEFIDGQRLSYNQNTGALTNAGSYCGVAHDDGDWGLVTGSEDYTASLYGT
;
A
#
# COMPACT_ATOMS: atom_id res chain seq x y z
N MET A 1 80.15 28.46 -10.97
CA MET A 1 79.33 27.78 -9.95
C MET A 1 77.92 27.67 -10.51
N THR A 2 77.55 26.48 -10.99
CA THR A 2 76.28 26.19 -11.66
C THR A 2 75.37 25.49 -10.66
N ALA A 3 74.22 26.07 -10.36
CA ALA A 3 73.23 25.48 -9.45
C ALA A 3 72.32 24.52 -10.24
N LEU A 4 72.31 23.25 -9.83
CA LEU A 4 71.46 22.19 -10.38
C LEU A 4 70.08 22.24 -9.71
N TYR A 5 69.03 22.39 -10.50
CA TYR A 5 67.64 22.17 -10.10
C TYR A 5 67.36 20.67 -9.98
N GLY A 6 66.98 20.20 -8.80
CA GLY A 6 66.53 18.83 -8.56
C GLY A 6 65.05 18.66 -8.92
N ILE A 7 64.75 17.75 -9.85
CA ILE A 7 63.40 17.32 -10.22
C ILE A 7 62.88 16.38 -9.12
N SER A 8 61.76 16.73 -8.49
CA SER A 8 61.04 15.83 -7.58
C SER A 8 60.21 14.81 -8.38
N PRO A 9 60.14 13.53 -7.99
CA PRO A 9 59.35 12.54 -8.70
C PRO A 9 57.85 12.80 -8.48
N ALA A 10 57.08 12.72 -9.57
CA ALA A 10 55.63 12.78 -9.53
C ALA A 10 55.08 11.59 -8.72
N MET A 11 54.26 11.86 -7.71
CA MET A 11 53.46 10.84 -7.03
C MET A 11 52.50 10.22 -8.05
N ALA A 12 52.64 8.91 -8.29
CA ALA A 12 51.67 8.16 -9.06
C ALA A 12 50.32 8.21 -8.35
N GLN A 13 49.33 8.79 -9.01
CA GLN A 13 47.94 8.79 -8.57
C GLN A 13 47.48 7.33 -8.48
N GLN A 14 47.27 6.81 -7.26
CA GLN A 14 46.55 5.56 -7.09
C GLN A 14 45.15 5.76 -7.67
N THR A 15 44.89 5.13 -8.82
CA THR A 15 43.55 4.96 -9.36
C THR A 15 42.75 4.14 -8.36
N THR A 16 41.91 4.82 -7.59
CA THR A 16 40.83 4.18 -6.82
C THR A 16 39.86 3.60 -7.84
N ASP A 17 39.77 2.29 -7.90
CA ASP A 17 38.73 1.61 -8.68
C ASP A 17 37.38 1.88 -8.00
N LEU A 18 36.62 2.83 -8.55
CA LEU A 18 35.25 3.07 -8.09
C LEU A 18 34.39 1.92 -8.60
N GLY A 19 33.85 1.12 -7.67
CA GLY A 19 32.83 0.13 -7.97
C GLY A 19 31.67 0.71 -8.77
N GLU A 20 30.92 -0.15 -9.46
CA GLU A 20 29.88 0.24 -10.41
C GLU A 20 28.85 1.23 -9.84
N VAL A 21 28.90 2.49 -10.29
CA VAL A 21 27.94 3.52 -9.89
C VAL A 21 26.79 3.55 -10.90
N VAL A 22 25.64 3.02 -10.51
CA VAL A 22 24.37 3.16 -11.25
C VAL A 22 23.74 4.51 -10.90
N VAL A 23 23.72 5.46 -11.84
CA VAL A 23 23.12 6.78 -11.63
C VAL A 23 21.77 6.86 -12.35
N THR A 24 20.73 7.29 -11.64
CA THR A 24 19.40 7.51 -12.22
C THR A 24 19.38 8.87 -12.92
N GLY A 25 18.99 8.93 -14.19
CA GLY A 25 18.98 10.16 -15.00
C GLY A 25 20.00 10.21 -16.13
N SER A 26 20.90 9.21 -16.25
CA SER A 26 21.79 9.06 -17.40
C SER A 26 21.96 7.58 -17.78
N ARG A 27 21.75 7.25 -19.06
CA ARG A 27 22.09 5.92 -19.62
C ARG A 27 23.60 5.72 -19.83
N ILE A 28 24.41 6.75 -19.60
CA ILE A 28 25.87 6.71 -19.76
C ILE A 28 26.52 6.89 -18.38
N LYS A 29 27.32 5.91 -17.96
CA LYS A 29 28.14 5.95 -16.73
C LYS A 29 29.18 7.07 -16.88
N ARG A 30 28.90 8.26 -16.34
CA ARG A 30 29.87 9.37 -16.26
C ARG A 30 29.87 9.94 -14.85
N ALA A 31 31.07 10.22 -14.36
CA ALA A 31 31.28 10.95 -13.13
C ALA A 31 30.74 12.39 -13.30
N GLN A 32 29.73 12.72 -12.49
CA GLN A 32 29.31 14.07 -12.12
C GLN A 32 29.22 15.12 -13.22
N VAL A 33 28.16 15.08 -14.05
CA VAL A 33 27.41 16.29 -14.44
C VAL A 33 25.98 15.84 -14.77
N GLU A 34 25.10 15.84 -13.77
CA GLU A 34 23.66 15.63 -13.97
C GLU A 34 23.01 16.89 -14.56
N GLY A 35 21.99 16.70 -15.40
CA GLY A 35 21.22 17.78 -15.99
C GLY A 35 20.41 18.57 -14.95
N VAL A 36 19.69 19.59 -15.42
CA VAL A 36 18.98 20.61 -14.62
C VAL A 36 17.83 20.04 -13.73
N GLN A 37 17.49 18.75 -13.86
CA GLN A 37 16.38 18.18 -13.10
C GLN A 37 16.83 17.60 -11.75
N PRO A 38 16.19 17.99 -10.63
CA PRO A 38 16.56 17.50 -9.32
C PRO A 38 16.24 16.00 -9.17
N VAL A 39 17.23 15.23 -8.72
CA VAL A 39 17.07 13.84 -8.28
C VAL A 39 17.02 13.82 -6.75
N VAL A 40 15.99 13.18 -6.20
CA VAL A 40 15.85 12.92 -4.77
C VAL A 40 16.31 11.50 -4.51
N THR A 41 17.43 11.34 -3.80
CA THR A 41 17.95 10.03 -3.38
C THR A 41 17.57 9.74 -1.93
N ILE A 42 17.00 8.57 -1.69
CA ILE A 42 16.59 8.07 -0.39
C ILE A 42 17.40 6.82 -0.09
N SER A 43 18.26 6.90 0.93
CA SER A 43 19.16 5.80 1.31
C SER A 43 18.45 4.72 2.13
N ALA A 44 18.96 3.48 2.11
CA ALA A 44 18.50 2.39 2.97
C ALA A 44 18.47 2.79 4.46
N GLN A 45 19.43 3.59 4.91
CA GLN A 45 19.51 4.03 6.30
C GLN A 45 18.35 4.96 6.67
N GLN A 46 17.95 5.88 5.77
CA GLN A 46 16.76 6.72 5.96
C GLN A 46 15.49 5.88 6.00
N ILE A 47 15.35 4.93 5.06
CA ILE A 47 14.18 4.03 5.00
C ILE A 47 14.05 3.23 6.31
N GLN A 48 15.18 2.78 6.87
CA GLN A 48 15.22 2.08 8.15
C GLN A 48 14.84 2.98 9.32
N GLN A 49 15.34 4.21 9.36
CA GLN A 49 15.04 5.19 10.42
C GLN A 49 13.56 5.58 10.45
N GLU A 50 12.95 5.80 9.28
CA GLU A 50 11.52 6.10 9.16
C GLU A 50 10.64 4.86 9.39
N GLY A 51 11.24 3.68 9.31
CA GLY A 51 10.62 2.44 9.67
C GLY A 51 9.72 1.85 8.59
N PHE A 52 9.76 2.30 7.34
CA PHE A 52 8.89 1.78 6.29
C PHE A 52 9.21 0.32 5.91
N ALA A 53 8.17 -0.48 5.67
CA ALA A 53 8.28 -1.91 5.33
C ALA A 53 8.36 -2.17 3.81
N THR A 54 7.84 -1.26 2.99
CA THR A 54 7.79 -1.38 1.53
C THR A 54 8.25 -0.07 0.88
N VAL A 55 8.68 -0.17 -0.38
CA VAL A 55 8.99 1.00 -1.21
C VAL A 55 7.80 1.96 -1.32
N TYR A 56 6.58 1.42 -1.50
CA TYR A 56 5.36 2.22 -1.50
C TYR A 56 5.23 3.08 -0.23
N GLY A 57 5.46 2.52 0.96
CA GLY A 57 5.32 3.26 2.21
C GLY A 57 6.21 4.50 2.27
N VAL A 58 7.45 4.38 1.80
CA VAL A 58 8.39 5.50 1.71
C VAL A 58 7.87 6.56 0.74
N LEU A 59 7.54 6.16 -0.49
CA LEU A 59 7.12 7.08 -1.55
C LEU A 59 5.79 7.78 -1.22
N ASN A 60 4.88 7.07 -0.56
CA ASN A 60 3.59 7.60 -0.15
C ASN A 60 3.68 8.65 0.97
N SER A 61 4.81 8.68 1.70
CA SER A 61 5.07 9.70 2.73
C SER A 61 5.64 11.02 2.15
N MET A 62 6.02 11.03 0.88
CA MET A 62 6.67 12.17 0.26
C MET A 62 5.67 13.24 -0.16
N ASN A 63 6.07 14.51 -0.03
CA ASN A 63 5.26 15.65 -0.48
C ASN A 63 5.00 15.68 -2.01
N GLN A 64 5.79 14.93 -2.78
CA GLN A 64 5.61 14.82 -4.23
C GLN A 64 4.50 13.82 -4.61
N GLN A 65 4.02 13.01 -3.66
CA GLN A 65 2.90 12.10 -3.87
C GLN A 65 1.57 12.88 -3.89
N GLY A 66 0.83 12.72 -4.97
CA GLY A 66 -0.53 13.23 -5.15
C GLY A 66 -1.60 12.27 -4.62
N SER A 67 -2.85 12.62 -4.86
CA SER A 67 -3.98 11.79 -4.41
C SER A 67 -4.09 10.55 -5.28
N VAL A 68 -4.25 9.38 -4.68
CA VAL A 68 -4.48 8.15 -5.43
C VAL A 68 -5.29 7.18 -4.59
N GLU A 69 -6.15 6.42 -5.27
CA GLU A 69 -6.85 5.29 -4.69
C GLU A 69 -5.86 4.15 -4.50
N ALA A 70 -5.74 3.64 -3.28
CA ALA A 70 -4.88 2.51 -2.95
C ALA A 70 -5.71 1.42 -2.28
N ASP A 71 -5.19 0.20 -2.25
CA ASP A 71 -5.89 -0.99 -1.71
C ASP A 71 -6.50 -0.80 -0.33
N THR A 72 -5.90 0.02 0.53
CA THR A 72 -6.40 0.28 1.89
C THR A 72 -7.62 1.21 1.96
N GLN A 73 -8.09 1.74 0.83
CA GLN A 73 -9.21 2.69 0.79
C GLN A 73 -10.53 1.97 0.52
N TRP A 74 -11.55 2.35 1.28
CA TRP A 74 -12.91 1.89 1.07
C TRP A 74 -13.42 2.30 -0.33
N GLY A 75 -14.01 1.35 -1.04
CA GLY A 75 -14.46 1.57 -2.42
C GLY A 75 -13.35 1.51 -3.47
N SER A 76 -12.18 0.94 -3.13
CA SER A 76 -11.13 0.71 -4.13
C SER A 76 -11.63 -0.18 -5.27
N HIS A 77 -11.47 0.31 -6.51
CA HIS A 77 -11.81 -0.33 -7.77
C HIS A 77 -10.64 -1.15 -8.33
N THR A 78 -9.44 -1.01 -7.75
CA THR A 78 -8.24 -1.72 -8.17
C THR A 78 -7.67 -2.49 -6.98
N PRO A 79 -8.16 -3.71 -6.70
CA PRO A 79 -7.70 -4.51 -5.56
C PRO A 79 -6.20 -4.75 -5.61
N ASN A 80 -5.52 -4.78 -4.46
CA ASN A 80 -4.08 -4.92 -4.31
C ASN A 80 -3.24 -3.92 -5.15
N ALA A 81 -3.80 -2.76 -5.46
CA ALA A 81 -3.07 -1.70 -6.14
C ALA A 81 -2.36 -0.79 -5.13
N TRP A 82 -1.05 -0.64 -5.32
CA TRP A 82 -0.24 0.33 -4.58
C TRP A 82 0.45 1.31 -5.55
N PRO A 83 -0.34 2.18 -6.20
CA PRO A 83 0.14 3.12 -7.21
C PRO A 83 0.83 4.35 -6.61
N ILE A 84 1.76 4.94 -7.36
CA ILE A 84 2.35 6.25 -7.03
C ILE A 84 1.92 7.27 -8.07
N ASN A 85 1.39 8.40 -7.61
CA ASN A 85 0.90 9.50 -8.42
C ASN A 85 1.76 10.75 -8.19
N LEU A 86 2.91 10.84 -8.86
CA LEU A 86 3.78 12.00 -8.68
C LEU A 86 3.12 13.28 -9.20
N ARG A 87 3.00 14.27 -8.31
CA ARG A 87 2.50 15.62 -8.60
C ARG A 87 1.09 15.65 -9.18
N ASP A 88 0.29 14.65 -8.86
CA ASP A 88 -1.11 14.52 -9.28
C ASP A 88 -1.34 14.41 -10.81
N LEU A 89 -0.33 13.89 -11.53
CA LEU A 89 -0.38 13.72 -12.98
C LEU A 89 -1.00 12.39 -13.43
N GLY A 90 -1.32 11.51 -12.49
CA GLY A 90 -1.89 10.19 -12.70
C GLY A 90 -0.85 9.07 -12.54
N PRO A 91 -1.25 7.90 -12.00
CA PRO A 91 -0.33 6.80 -11.70
C PRO A 91 0.28 6.14 -12.94
N GLY A 92 -0.39 6.21 -14.10
CA GLY A 92 0.17 5.76 -15.36
C GLY A 92 1.20 6.69 -16.00
N ARG A 93 1.60 7.76 -15.30
CA ARG A 93 2.62 8.72 -15.76
C ARG A 93 3.90 8.69 -14.93
N THR A 94 4.04 7.71 -14.03
CA THR A 94 5.26 7.50 -13.25
C THR A 94 5.88 6.17 -13.64
N LEU A 95 7.13 6.21 -14.11
CA LEU A 95 7.86 4.99 -14.46
C LEU A 95 8.57 4.41 -13.24
N GLN A 96 8.29 3.14 -12.92
CA GLN A 96 9.09 2.37 -11.97
C GLN A 96 10.22 1.64 -12.69
N LEU A 97 11.43 1.77 -12.15
CA LEU A 97 12.60 0.99 -12.52
C LEU A 97 13.11 0.20 -11.31
N VAL A 98 13.69 -0.97 -11.58
CA VAL A 98 14.45 -1.74 -10.60
C VAL A 98 15.83 -1.99 -11.19
N ASN A 99 16.88 -1.52 -10.52
CA ASN A 99 18.26 -1.54 -11.05
C ASN A 99 18.33 -0.99 -12.49
N GLY A 100 17.59 0.09 -12.78
CA GLY A 100 17.53 0.71 -14.11
C GLY A 100 16.68 -0.02 -15.16
N HIS A 101 16.08 -1.17 -14.81
CA HIS A 101 15.23 -1.97 -15.72
C HIS A 101 13.75 -1.72 -15.46
N ARG A 102 12.95 -1.69 -16.53
CA ARG A 102 11.49 -1.51 -16.44
C ARG A 102 10.85 -2.75 -15.82
N VAL A 103 9.93 -2.53 -14.90
CA VAL A 103 9.11 -3.61 -14.32
C VAL A 103 7.80 -3.76 -15.08
N ALA A 104 7.19 -4.94 -14.98
CA ALA A 104 5.88 -5.18 -15.54
C ALA A 104 4.82 -4.26 -14.88
N HIS A 105 3.84 -3.86 -15.67
CA HIS A 105 2.68 -3.14 -15.15
C HIS A 105 1.81 -4.08 -14.30
N TYR A 106 1.04 -3.45 -13.41
CA TYR A 106 -0.05 -4.10 -12.72
C TYR A 106 -1.01 -4.71 -13.77
N PRO A 107 -1.53 -5.93 -13.56
CA PRO A 107 -2.31 -6.66 -14.58
C PRO A 107 -3.68 -6.05 -14.88
N LEU A 108 -4.14 -5.09 -14.07
CA LEU A 108 -5.36 -4.34 -14.30
C LEU A 108 -5.04 -2.85 -14.51
N PRO A 109 -5.75 -2.16 -15.43
CA PRO A 109 -5.63 -0.72 -15.54
C PRO A 109 -6.21 -0.03 -14.30
N TYR A 110 -5.49 0.97 -13.77
CA TYR A 110 -5.97 1.82 -12.70
C TYR A 110 -7.25 2.54 -13.13
N GLY A 111 -8.32 2.34 -12.37
CA GLY A 111 -9.64 2.90 -12.67
C GLY A 111 -10.22 2.50 -14.03
N GLY A 112 -9.68 1.45 -14.68
CA GLY A 112 -10.10 1.07 -16.04
C GLY A 112 -9.40 1.84 -17.17
N GLU A 113 -8.53 2.81 -16.86
CA GLU A 113 -8.08 3.79 -17.86
C GLU A 113 -6.57 3.79 -18.14
N SER A 114 -5.73 3.51 -17.13
CA SER A 114 -4.27 3.68 -17.27
C SER A 114 -3.46 2.52 -16.69
N ASN A 115 -2.42 2.09 -17.41
CA ASN A 115 -1.46 1.13 -16.89
C ASN A 115 -0.54 1.79 -15.87
N PHE A 116 -0.23 1.11 -14.77
CA PHE A 116 0.65 1.61 -13.71
C PHE A 116 1.51 0.48 -13.16
N SER A 117 2.50 0.79 -12.32
CA SER A 117 3.32 -0.21 -11.63
C SER A 117 2.98 -0.27 -10.14
N ASN A 118 3.09 -1.46 -9.55
CA ASN A 118 2.79 -1.69 -8.14
C ASN A 118 4.06 -1.60 -7.29
N TYR A 119 4.08 -0.66 -6.34
CA TYR A 119 5.26 -0.33 -5.53
C TYR A 119 5.34 -1.09 -4.19
N SER A 120 4.33 -1.89 -3.82
CA SER A 120 4.39 -2.69 -2.59
C SER A 120 5.18 -4.00 -2.76
N ASN A 121 5.39 -4.44 -3.99
CA ASN A 121 6.04 -5.71 -4.35
C ASN A 121 7.55 -5.76 -4.05
N ILE A 122 8.17 -4.65 -3.61
CA ILE A 122 9.60 -4.59 -3.31
C ILE A 122 9.79 -4.32 -1.81
N PRO A 123 10.36 -5.30 -1.07
CA PRO A 123 10.62 -5.15 0.36
C PRO A 123 11.70 -4.10 0.59
N SER A 124 11.51 -3.21 1.57
CA SER A 124 12.52 -2.19 1.89
C SER A 124 13.86 -2.78 2.33
N ALA A 125 13.85 -4.02 2.85
CA ALA A 125 15.06 -4.74 3.24
C ALA A 125 16.01 -5.07 2.06
N ALA A 126 15.48 -5.24 0.85
CA ALA A 126 16.24 -5.51 -0.37
C ALA A 126 16.82 -4.24 -1.02
N VAL A 127 16.36 -3.07 -0.59
CA VAL A 127 16.69 -1.78 -1.19
C VAL A 127 17.98 -1.23 -0.60
N GLU A 128 18.89 -0.82 -1.47
CA GLU A 128 20.10 -0.06 -1.12
C GLU A 128 19.81 1.44 -1.11
N ARG A 129 19.12 1.93 -2.15
CA ARG A 129 18.59 3.29 -2.23
C ARG A 129 17.46 3.38 -3.24
N MET A 130 16.72 4.47 -3.22
CA MET A 130 15.77 4.83 -4.25
C MET A 130 16.13 6.21 -4.79
N ASP A 131 16.09 6.35 -6.11
CA ASP A 131 16.27 7.63 -6.77
C ASP A 131 14.94 8.01 -7.43
N MET A 132 14.42 9.17 -7.04
CA MET A 132 13.24 9.77 -7.65
C MET A 132 13.66 10.97 -8.49
N LEU A 133 13.42 10.87 -9.79
CA LEU A 133 13.55 11.98 -10.72
C LEU A 133 12.16 12.53 -11.01
N THR A 134 11.90 13.76 -10.57
CA THR A 134 10.61 14.43 -10.83
C THR A 134 10.72 15.31 -12.06
N GLY A 135 9.79 15.14 -13.00
CA GLY A 135 9.75 15.91 -14.25
C GLY A 135 9.76 15.03 -15.50
N GLY A 136 9.44 15.66 -16.63
CA GLY A 136 9.28 14.97 -17.92
C GLY A 136 10.59 14.36 -18.39
N SER A 137 10.73 13.05 -18.22
CA SER A 137 11.90 12.26 -18.62
C SER A 137 11.56 11.30 -19.77
N SER A 138 10.44 11.54 -20.44
CA SER A 138 9.92 10.68 -21.51
C SER A 138 10.85 10.56 -22.71
N ALA A 139 11.70 11.55 -22.96
CA ALA A 139 12.70 11.50 -24.03
C ALA A 139 13.77 10.42 -23.81
N ILE A 140 14.07 10.08 -22.55
CA ILE A 140 15.09 9.08 -22.20
C ILE A 140 14.44 7.74 -21.91
N TYR A 141 13.34 7.76 -21.15
CA TYR A 141 12.78 6.56 -20.57
C TYR A 141 11.48 6.09 -21.24
N GLY A 142 10.81 6.91 -22.07
CA GLY A 142 9.58 6.56 -22.79
C GLY A 142 8.30 7.18 -22.21
N SER A 143 7.15 6.84 -22.80
CA SER A 143 5.85 7.46 -22.54
C SER A 143 5.38 7.45 -21.08
N ASP A 144 5.81 6.49 -20.27
CA ASP A 144 5.37 6.37 -18.88
C ASP A 144 6.12 7.30 -17.93
N ALA A 145 7.21 7.94 -18.39
CA ALA A 145 8.07 8.81 -17.58
C ALA A 145 7.70 10.30 -17.69
N VAL A 146 6.40 10.62 -17.75
CA VAL A 146 5.90 12.01 -17.94
C VAL A 146 5.93 12.79 -16.63
N ALA A 147 5.45 12.20 -15.54
CA ALA A 147 5.49 12.79 -14.20
C ALA A 147 6.87 12.64 -13.56
N GLY A 148 7.52 11.50 -13.81
CA GLY A 148 8.86 11.21 -13.31
C GLY A 148 9.25 9.75 -13.45
N VAL A 149 10.41 9.45 -12.88
CA VAL A 149 10.99 8.10 -12.82
C VAL A 149 11.37 7.81 -11.38
N ILE A 150 11.01 6.62 -10.90
CA ILE A 150 11.41 6.10 -9.60
C ILE A 150 12.25 4.86 -9.86
N ASN A 151 13.53 4.94 -9.58
CA ASN A 151 14.46 3.81 -9.70
C ASN A 151 14.77 3.25 -8.32
N VAL A 152 14.34 2.02 -8.09
CA VAL A 152 14.67 1.26 -6.88
C VAL A 152 15.96 0.51 -7.14
N ILE A 153 17.03 0.90 -6.46
CA ILE A 153 18.31 0.22 -6.52
C ILE A 153 18.34 -0.83 -5.41
N LEU A 154 18.40 -2.09 -5.81
CA LEU A 154 18.54 -3.21 -4.91
C LEU A 154 19.99 -3.32 -4.44
N LYS A 155 20.19 -3.96 -3.30
CA LYS A 155 21.52 -4.32 -2.82
C LYS A 155 22.17 -5.29 -3.81
N CYS A 156 23.36 -4.94 -4.29
CA CYS A 156 24.22 -5.79 -5.12
C CYS A 156 25.46 -6.16 -4.31
N ASP A 157 26.03 -7.34 -4.57
CA ASP A 157 27.20 -7.88 -3.87
C ASP A 157 27.10 -7.88 -2.33
N TYR A 158 25.87 -7.90 -1.83
CA TYR A 158 25.62 -7.95 -0.39
C TYR A 158 26.12 -9.28 0.15
N GLN A 159 27.05 -9.24 1.08
CA GLN A 159 27.45 -10.41 1.84
C GLN A 159 26.86 -10.34 3.24
N GLY A 160 26.02 -11.31 3.56
CA GLY A 160 25.46 -11.48 4.90
C GLY A 160 23.99 -11.79 4.90
N ASP A 161 23.41 -11.74 6.08
CA ASP A 161 22.00 -11.96 6.34
C ASP A 161 21.50 -10.86 7.28
N HIS A 162 20.36 -10.30 6.94
CA HIS A 162 19.67 -9.30 7.72
C HIS A 162 18.22 -9.75 7.92
N VAL A 163 17.84 -9.95 9.17
CA VAL A 163 16.47 -10.26 9.56
C VAL A 163 15.89 -9.06 10.29
N ARG A 164 14.70 -8.64 9.88
CA ARG A 164 13.93 -7.59 10.54
C ARG A 164 12.60 -8.16 11.00
N LEU A 165 12.25 -7.86 12.24
CA LEU A 165 10.95 -8.12 12.82
C LEU A 165 10.34 -6.80 13.24
N ARG A 166 9.07 -6.60 12.93
CA ARG A 166 8.30 -5.44 13.37
C ARG A 166 6.92 -5.91 13.80
N GLY A 167 6.53 -5.50 15.01
CA GLY A 167 5.16 -5.59 15.49
C GLY A 167 4.65 -4.19 15.79
N GLY A 168 3.35 -4.00 15.67
CA GLY A 168 2.70 -2.75 16.05
C GLY A 168 1.19 -2.94 16.14
N THR A 169 0.54 -2.05 16.87
CA THR A 169 -0.93 -1.99 16.95
C THR A 169 -1.38 -0.54 16.79
N ALA A 170 -2.64 -0.33 16.43
CA ALA A 170 -3.22 1.00 16.45
C ALA A 170 -3.25 1.55 17.89
N THR A 171 -3.19 2.88 18.02
CA THR A 171 -3.17 3.56 19.33
C THR A 171 -4.40 3.27 20.19
N GLU A 172 -5.54 3.01 19.56
CA GLU A 172 -6.80 2.60 20.22
C GLU A 172 -7.06 1.08 20.09
N GLY A 173 -6.10 0.29 19.61
CA GLY A 173 -6.24 -1.17 19.43
C GLY A 173 -7.01 -1.59 18.17
N GLY A 174 -7.25 -2.91 18.06
CA GLY A 174 -8.05 -3.55 17.00
C GLY A 174 -7.43 -3.55 15.60
N ARG A 175 -6.17 -3.11 15.48
CA ARG A 175 -5.42 -3.23 14.22
C ARG A 175 -3.99 -3.63 14.50
N ASP A 176 -3.78 -4.91 14.72
CA ASP A 176 -2.46 -5.46 14.92
C ASP A 176 -1.74 -5.63 13.57
N SER A 177 -0.43 -5.48 13.61
CA SER A 177 0.43 -5.58 12.45
C SER A 177 1.71 -6.31 12.81
N PHE A 178 2.10 -7.22 11.93
CA PHE A 178 3.32 -8.00 12.04
C PHE A 178 4.02 -8.05 10.69
N ASP A 179 5.31 -7.78 10.69
CA ASP A 179 6.18 -7.81 9.51
C ASP A 179 7.45 -8.57 9.87
N VAL A 180 7.77 -9.56 9.06
CA VAL A 180 9.06 -10.25 9.08
C VAL A 180 9.68 -10.14 7.70
N SER A 181 10.93 -9.72 7.65
CA SER A 181 11.72 -9.75 6.42
C SER A 181 13.10 -10.33 6.67
N TRP A 182 13.58 -11.09 5.69
CA TRP A 182 14.92 -11.65 5.66
C TRP A 182 15.52 -11.32 4.31
N ALA A 183 16.56 -10.51 4.30
CA ALA A 183 17.35 -10.21 3.11
C ALA A 183 18.76 -10.70 3.31
N GLY A 184 19.34 -11.30 2.28
CA GLY A 184 20.70 -11.80 2.35
C GLY A 184 21.33 -11.87 0.98
N GLY A 185 22.63 -12.11 0.97
CA GLY A 185 23.34 -12.26 -0.27
C GLY A 185 24.64 -13.04 -0.11
N ARG A 186 25.07 -13.60 -1.24
CA ARG A 186 26.25 -14.44 -1.38
C ARG A 186 26.95 -14.02 -2.67
N THR A 187 28.27 -13.96 -2.62
CA THR A 187 29.08 -13.71 -3.80
C THR A 187 30.16 -14.78 -3.90
N GLY A 188 30.46 -15.19 -5.13
CA GLY A 188 31.60 -16.02 -5.49
C GLY A 188 32.52 -15.27 -6.45
N GLU A 189 33.47 -15.98 -7.05
CA GLU A 189 34.48 -15.36 -7.93
C GLU A 189 33.86 -14.66 -9.15
N ASN A 190 32.79 -15.25 -9.71
CA ASN A 190 32.15 -14.76 -10.94
C ASN A 190 30.61 -14.70 -10.84
N TRP A 191 30.05 -14.75 -9.62
CA TRP A 191 28.60 -14.71 -9.44
C TRP A 191 28.21 -13.94 -8.20
N SER A 192 27.04 -13.31 -8.25
CA SER A 192 26.39 -12.70 -7.09
C SER A 192 24.95 -13.18 -6.99
N LEU A 193 24.47 -13.35 -5.76
CA LEU A 193 23.08 -13.67 -5.47
C LEU A 193 22.62 -12.83 -4.30
N THR A 194 21.53 -12.10 -4.49
CA THR A 194 20.81 -11.39 -3.44
C THR A 194 19.38 -11.93 -3.41
N TYR A 195 18.92 -12.29 -2.22
CA TYR A 195 17.56 -12.73 -1.97
C TYR A 195 16.90 -11.86 -0.91
N ALA A 196 15.59 -11.72 -1.02
CA ALA A 196 14.78 -11.12 0.02
C ALA A 196 13.44 -11.84 0.12
N LEU A 197 13.05 -12.18 1.34
CA LEU A 197 11.77 -12.75 1.70
C LEU A 197 11.09 -11.80 2.67
N GLN A 198 9.80 -11.57 2.48
CA GLN A 198 8.98 -10.77 3.38
C GLN A 198 7.62 -11.43 3.56
N ALA A 199 7.14 -11.45 4.81
CA ALA A 199 5.77 -11.77 5.14
C ALA A 199 5.21 -10.66 6.03
N THR A 200 4.11 -10.05 5.60
CA THR A 200 3.41 -9.02 6.34
C THR A 200 1.98 -9.43 6.58
N LYS A 201 1.51 -9.25 7.81
CA LYS A 201 0.11 -9.36 8.18
C LYS A 201 -0.32 -8.08 8.86
N ARG A 202 -1.46 -7.54 8.44
CA ARG A 202 -2.13 -6.40 9.08
C ARG A 202 -3.60 -6.75 9.21
N ASP A 203 -4.10 -6.71 10.43
CA ASP A 203 -5.51 -6.97 10.66
C ASP A 203 -6.36 -5.83 10.07
N SER A 204 -7.58 -6.18 9.68
CA SER A 204 -8.59 -5.19 9.32
C SER A 204 -8.98 -4.40 10.56
N LEU A 205 -9.39 -3.16 10.34
CA LEU A 205 -9.95 -2.33 11.39
C LEU A 205 -11.44 -2.12 11.13
N SER A 206 -12.27 -2.57 12.07
CA SER A 206 -13.72 -2.37 12.04
C SER A 206 -14.16 -1.20 12.93
N GLY A 207 -15.40 -0.76 12.78
CA GLY A 207 -16.01 0.20 13.70
C GLY A 207 -16.10 -0.35 15.13
N ARG A 208 -16.33 -1.65 15.31
CA ARG A 208 -16.38 -2.31 16.63
C ARG A 208 -15.06 -2.25 17.39
N ASP A 209 -13.97 -2.03 16.69
CA ASP A 209 -12.67 -1.81 17.30
C ASP A 209 -12.51 -0.38 17.88
N ARG A 210 -13.54 0.49 17.73
CA ARG A 210 -13.50 1.89 18.16
C ARG A 210 -14.59 2.15 19.21
N PRO A 211 -14.23 2.68 20.40
CA PRO A 211 -15.18 3.01 21.47
C PRO A 211 -16.25 4.06 21.15
N ARG A 212 -16.30 4.57 19.91
CA ARG A 212 -17.27 5.57 19.43
C ARG A 212 -18.21 4.99 18.37
N MET A 213 -18.04 3.70 18.07
CA MET A 213 -18.70 2.98 16.98
C MET A 213 -18.98 1.52 17.38
N ASP A 214 -18.60 1.10 18.59
CA ASP A 214 -18.76 -0.27 19.09
C ASP A 214 -20.16 -0.53 19.66
N ASP A 215 -20.94 0.51 19.91
CA ASP A 215 -22.35 0.42 20.25
C ASP A 215 -23.26 1.22 19.29
N ALA A 216 -24.42 0.65 19.00
CA ALA A 216 -25.55 1.28 18.32
C ALA A 216 -25.86 2.71 18.81
N HIS A 217 -25.65 2.97 20.10
CA HIS A 217 -25.95 4.23 20.77
C HIS A 217 -24.89 5.31 20.52
N ASP A 218 -23.71 4.95 20.03
CA ASP A 218 -22.63 5.88 19.74
C ASP A 218 -22.74 6.52 18.35
N MET A 219 -23.61 5.98 17.48
CA MET A 219 -23.85 6.49 16.13
C MET A 219 -24.32 7.96 16.14
N SER A 220 -23.51 8.86 15.59
CA SER A 220 -23.82 10.29 15.48
C SER A 220 -24.72 10.61 14.28
N TYR A 221 -25.90 10.00 14.18
CA TYR A 221 -26.92 10.48 13.24
C TYR A 221 -27.73 11.60 13.89
N SER A 222 -27.50 12.85 13.46
CA SER A 222 -28.22 14.07 13.89
C SER A 222 -29.75 14.02 13.74
N ASN A 223 -30.26 12.97 13.10
CA ASN A 223 -31.62 12.76 12.65
C ASN A 223 -32.26 11.49 13.25
N TRP A 224 -31.52 10.74 14.09
CA TRP A 224 -32.06 9.62 14.87
C TRP A 224 -32.06 10.01 16.35
N THR A 225 -33.24 10.29 16.90
CA THR A 225 -33.40 10.52 18.34
C THR A 225 -33.07 9.24 19.13
N GLY A 226 -32.82 9.33 20.43
CA GLY A 226 -32.67 8.16 21.29
C GLY A 226 -33.83 7.16 21.20
N GLN A 227 -35.03 7.61 20.81
CA GLN A 227 -36.17 6.73 20.51
C GLN A 227 -35.96 5.91 19.24
N ASN A 228 -35.37 6.45 18.18
CA ASN A 228 -35.13 5.70 16.94
C ASN A 228 -34.20 4.49 17.16
N ARG A 229 -33.34 4.55 18.20
CA ARG A 229 -32.40 3.48 18.58
C ARG A 229 -33.08 2.30 19.31
N LEU A 230 -34.32 2.46 19.79
CA LEU A 230 -35.09 1.39 20.45
C LEU A 230 -35.70 0.37 19.48
N TYR A 231 -35.69 0.63 18.17
CA TYR A 231 -36.49 -0.11 17.18
C TYR A 231 -35.67 -0.95 16.19
N GLY A 232 -34.37 -1.10 16.43
CA GLY A 232 -33.45 -1.93 15.63
C GLY A 232 -32.93 -1.26 14.36
N PHE A 233 -31.85 -1.83 13.81
CA PHE A 233 -31.19 -1.34 12.60
C PHE A 233 -31.95 -1.78 11.34
N ASN A 234 -32.05 -0.90 10.34
CA ASN A 234 -32.42 -1.34 8.99
C ASN A 234 -31.28 -2.23 8.46
N PRO A 235 -31.52 -3.39 7.83
CA PRO A 235 -30.42 -4.10 7.18
C PRO A 235 -29.79 -3.24 6.08
N PHE A 236 -28.46 -3.13 6.05
CA PHE A 236 -27.72 -2.44 4.97
C PHE A 236 -27.81 -3.26 3.68
N THR A 237 -27.59 -4.57 3.78
CA THR A 237 -27.77 -5.57 2.71
C THR A 237 -28.44 -6.81 3.32
N GLY A 238 -29.43 -7.39 2.64
CA GLY A 238 -30.08 -8.59 3.17
C GLY A 238 -31.11 -9.21 2.21
N MET A 239 -31.53 -10.42 2.57
CA MET A 239 -32.54 -11.21 1.89
C MET A 239 -33.79 -11.33 2.77
N SER A 240 -34.96 -11.18 2.15
CA SER A 240 -36.24 -11.47 2.79
C SER A 240 -37.19 -12.07 1.77
N LEU A 241 -37.99 -13.04 2.20
CA LEU A 241 -39.14 -13.49 1.43
C LEU A 241 -40.26 -12.48 1.64
N ILE A 242 -40.89 -12.01 0.56
CA ILE A 242 -42.01 -11.07 0.63
C ILE A 242 -43.25 -11.78 0.10
N ASP A 243 -44.29 -11.84 0.92
CA ASP A 243 -45.61 -12.27 0.46
C ASP A 243 -46.15 -11.24 -0.53
N ALA A 244 -46.39 -11.68 -1.78
CA ALA A 244 -46.76 -10.78 -2.87
C ALA A 244 -48.14 -10.11 -2.71
N ASN A 245 -49.01 -10.65 -1.86
CA ASN A 245 -50.37 -10.14 -1.67
C ASN A 245 -50.46 -9.16 -0.50
N THR A 246 -49.67 -9.40 0.55
CA THR A 246 -49.72 -8.65 1.81
C THR A 246 -48.52 -7.72 2.01
N ASN A 247 -47.47 -7.85 1.17
CA ASN A 247 -46.16 -7.24 1.36
C ASN A 247 -45.48 -7.59 2.70
N ALA A 248 -45.99 -8.60 3.42
CA ALA A 248 -45.40 -9.04 4.67
C ALA A 248 -44.08 -9.79 4.42
N ARG A 249 -43.05 -9.53 5.23
CA ARG A 249 -41.81 -10.31 5.16
C ARG A 249 -41.98 -11.62 5.92
N LEU A 250 -41.69 -12.72 5.24
CA LEU A 250 -41.71 -14.06 5.79
C LEU A 250 -40.30 -14.44 6.24
N ALA A 251 -40.22 -15.18 7.36
CA ALA A 251 -38.95 -15.72 7.82
C ALA A 251 -38.33 -16.61 6.74
N PRO A 252 -37.05 -16.39 6.39
CA PRO A 252 -36.35 -17.31 5.51
C PRO A 252 -36.28 -18.70 6.17
N PRO A 253 -36.16 -19.78 5.38
CA PRO A 253 -35.99 -21.12 5.91
C PRO A 253 -34.90 -21.18 6.98
N ALA A 254 -35.10 -22.01 8.01
CA ALA A 254 -34.14 -22.13 9.10
C ALA A 254 -32.73 -22.45 8.56
N GLY A 255 -31.73 -21.69 9.04
CA GLY A 255 -30.33 -21.83 8.61
C GLY A 255 -29.98 -21.12 7.30
N THR A 256 -30.89 -20.40 6.65
CA THR A 256 -30.55 -19.56 5.48
C THR A 256 -29.46 -18.54 5.81
N CYS A 257 -29.56 -17.87 6.96
CA CYS A 257 -28.58 -16.85 7.36
C CYS A 257 -27.21 -17.44 7.71
N ALA A 258 -27.19 -18.55 8.44
CA ALA A 258 -25.96 -19.27 8.78
C ALA A 258 -25.15 -19.73 7.54
N ARG A 259 -25.79 -19.91 6.38
CA ARG A 259 -25.12 -20.29 5.12
C ARG A 259 -24.44 -19.12 4.41
N LEU A 260 -24.79 -17.88 4.72
CA LEU A 260 -24.24 -16.68 4.09
C LEU A 260 -23.00 -16.12 4.81
N GLY A 261 -22.59 -16.75 5.91
CA GLY A 261 -21.44 -16.35 6.71
C GLY A 261 -21.86 -15.72 8.04
N SER A 262 -20.87 -15.50 8.92
CA SER A 262 -21.08 -14.96 10.27
C SER A 262 -21.54 -13.50 10.31
N GLU A 263 -21.47 -12.79 9.17
CA GLU A 263 -21.87 -11.39 9.03
C GLU A 263 -23.38 -11.22 8.84
N PHE A 264 -24.09 -12.29 8.45
CA PHE A 264 -25.53 -12.27 8.20
C PHE A 264 -26.29 -12.73 9.45
N ILE A 265 -27.18 -11.87 9.96
CA ILE A 265 -28.01 -12.15 11.13
C ILE A 265 -29.49 -12.28 10.77
N ASP A 266 -30.17 -13.18 11.47
CA ASP A 266 -31.63 -13.23 11.47
C ASP A 266 -32.16 -12.06 12.31
N GLY A 267 -33.00 -11.21 11.71
CA GLY A 267 -33.55 -10.02 12.33
C GLY A 267 -35.03 -9.83 12.04
N GLN A 268 -35.69 -8.96 12.81
CA GLN A 268 -37.05 -8.51 12.52
C GLN A 268 -37.04 -7.05 12.11
N ARG A 269 -37.76 -6.72 11.04
CA ARG A 269 -37.91 -5.34 10.58
C ARG A 269 -39.07 -4.71 11.32
N LEU A 270 -38.78 -3.75 12.19
CA LEU A 270 -39.79 -2.92 12.82
C LEU A 270 -39.96 -1.62 12.03
N SER A 271 -41.20 -1.16 11.89
CA SER A 271 -41.54 0.12 11.29
C SER A 271 -42.28 0.95 12.32
N TYR A 272 -41.90 2.22 12.44
CA TYR A 272 -42.50 3.15 13.39
C TYR A 272 -43.20 4.28 12.64
N ASN A 273 -44.49 4.47 12.93
CA ASN A 273 -45.24 5.58 12.40
C ASN A 273 -45.12 6.79 13.34
N GLN A 274 -44.38 7.80 12.92
CA GLN A 274 -44.12 9.00 13.74
C GLN A 274 -45.38 9.82 14.06
N ASN A 275 -46.43 9.72 13.24
CA ASN A 275 -47.67 10.46 13.42
C ASN A 275 -48.63 9.78 14.38
N THR A 276 -48.61 8.44 14.43
CA THR A 276 -49.55 7.64 15.26
C THR A 276 -48.90 6.97 16.46
N GLY A 277 -47.57 6.97 16.55
CA GLY A 277 -46.83 6.23 17.57
C GLY A 277 -46.90 4.70 17.42
N ALA A 278 -47.50 4.19 16.34
CA ALA A 278 -47.70 2.77 16.15
C ALA A 278 -46.40 2.08 15.70
N LEU A 279 -46.06 0.99 16.38
CA LEU A 279 -45.00 0.06 15.98
C LEU A 279 -45.63 -1.10 15.19
N THR A 280 -45.18 -1.30 13.96
CA THR A 280 -45.59 -2.44 13.13
C THR A 280 -44.41 -3.34 12.84
N ASN A 281 -44.56 -4.63 13.08
CA ASN A 281 -43.56 -5.61 12.67
C ASN A 281 -43.78 -5.94 11.19
N ALA A 282 -42.84 -5.54 10.34
CA ALA A 282 -42.85 -5.78 8.91
C ALA A 282 -42.32 -7.19 8.54
N GLY A 283 -41.97 -8.00 9.54
CA GLY A 283 -41.58 -9.40 9.40
C GLY A 283 -40.07 -9.63 9.45
N SER A 284 -39.68 -10.88 9.25
CA SER A 284 -38.28 -11.31 9.42
C SER A 284 -37.42 -11.04 8.19
N TYR A 285 -36.12 -10.84 8.40
CA TYR A 285 -35.12 -10.74 7.36
C TYR A 285 -33.85 -11.49 7.78
N CYS A 286 -33.03 -11.84 6.80
CA CYS A 286 -31.66 -12.29 7.01
C CYS A 286 -30.73 -11.27 6.36
N GLY A 287 -29.85 -10.62 7.10
CA GLY A 287 -29.05 -9.53 6.55
C GLY A 287 -27.99 -9.00 7.50
N VAL A 288 -27.16 -8.10 6.99
CA VAL A 288 -26.16 -7.39 7.78
C VAL A 288 -26.85 -6.20 8.44
N ALA A 289 -26.71 -6.05 9.75
CA ALA A 289 -27.21 -4.88 10.46
C ALA A 289 -26.52 -3.62 9.93
N HIS A 290 -27.28 -2.53 9.73
CA HIS A 290 -26.69 -1.22 9.43
C HIS A 290 -26.16 -0.59 10.72
N ASP A 291 -25.13 -1.21 11.27
CA ASP A 291 -24.39 -0.79 12.46
C ASP A 291 -23.03 -0.25 12.01
N ASP A 292 -22.64 0.94 12.48
CA ASP A 292 -21.35 1.56 12.17
C ASP A 292 -20.21 0.70 12.72
N GLY A 293 -20.48 -0.12 13.74
CA GLY A 293 -19.53 -1.10 14.25
C GLY A 293 -19.10 -2.14 13.22
N ASP A 294 -20.01 -2.57 12.34
CA ASP A 294 -19.70 -3.55 11.30
C ASP A 294 -19.00 -2.93 10.08
N TRP A 295 -18.74 -1.62 10.09
CA TRP A 295 -18.07 -0.96 8.97
C TRP A 295 -16.56 -1.24 9.00
N GLY A 296 -16.02 -1.74 7.90
CA GLY A 296 -14.57 -1.81 7.70
C GLY A 296 -14.01 -0.40 7.51
N LEU A 297 -13.39 0.15 8.56
CA LEU A 297 -12.71 1.45 8.53
C LEU A 297 -11.42 1.39 7.70
N VAL A 298 -10.68 0.28 7.82
CA VAL A 298 -9.50 -0.01 7.00
C VAL A 298 -9.46 -1.50 6.72
N THR A 299 -9.15 -1.88 5.49
CA THR A 299 -8.97 -3.28 5.09
C THR A 299 -7.72 -3.90 5.71
N GLY A 300 -7.80 -5.18 6.02
CA GLY A 300 -6.66 -5.99 6.42
C GLY A 300 -5.88 -6.46 5.20
N SER A 301 -4.61 -6.83 5.38
CA SER A 301 -3.81 -7.42 4.31
C SER A 301 -2.90 -8.52 4.85
N GLU A 302 -2.64 -9.51 4.02
CA GLU A 302 -1.66 -10.56 4.26
C GLU A 302 -0.87 -10.78 2.97
N ASP A 303 0.40 -10.38 3.00
CA ASP A 303 1.24 -10.31 1.81
C ASP A 303 2.53 -11.11 2.01
N TYR A 304 2.88 -11.89 0.99
CA TYR A 304 4.10 -12.68 0.94
C TYR A 304 4.88 -12.30 -0.30
N THR A 305 6.11 -11.85 -0.12
CA THR A 305 6.96 -11.40 -1.21
C THR A 305 8.29 -12.13 -1.17
N ALA A 306 8.72 -12.62 -2.33
CA ALA A 306 10.04 -13.17 -2.54
C ALA A 306 10.69 -12.46 -3.73
N SER A 307 11.93 -12.02 -3.56
CA SER A 307 12.74 -11.38 -4.59
C SER A 307 14.08 -12.07 -4.68
N LEU A 308 14.54 -12.31 -5.90
CA LEU A 308 15.84 -12.90 -6.20
C LEU A 308 16.49 -12.08 -7.31
N TYR A 309 17.75 -11.72 -7.10
CA TYR A 309 18.56 -11.02 -8.08
C TYR A 309 19.96 -11.63 -8.09
N GLY A 310 20.54 -11.82 -9.25
CA GLY A 310 21.90 -12.33 -9.36
C GLY A 310 22.51 -12.00 -10.72
N THR A 311 23.84 -12.03 -10.75
CA THR A 311 24.69 -11.79 -11.93
C THR A 311 25.59 -12.97 -12.17
#